data_AF-A0A833E4X6-F1
#
_entry.id   AF-A0A833E4X6-F1
#
_cell.length_a   1.000
_cell.length_b   1.000
_cell.length_c   1.000
_cell.angle_alpha   90.00
_cell.angle_beta   90.00
_cell.angle_gamma   90.00
#
_symmetry.space_group_name_H-M   'P 1'
#
loop_
_entity.id
_entity.type
_entity.pdbx_description
1 polymer ?
#
loop_
_entity_poly.entity_id
_entity_poly.type
_entity_poly.pdbx_seq_one_letter_code
_entity_poly.pdbx_strand_id
1 'polypeptide(L)'
;MKIALVGDRSFKTLLKKNLNKLNCEFIFLDELTFNILMEKSFDILIVINYFKNIPGNIIEYFKGGVFAIYILLDVETVYLKVYHVTNEILYNGNIMYERNINKTSEIIKAIIDTMGYIRDNFEKFIYYKNSKFITIND
;
A
#
# COMPACT_ATOMS: atom_id res chain seq x y z
N MET A 1 -2.88 -9.11 -12.43
CA MET A 1 -2.09 -8.56 -11.30
C MET A 1 -2.55 -9.19 -10.00
N LYS A 2 -1.61 -9.71 -9.23
CA LYS A 2 -1.81 -10.37 -7.94
C LYS A 2 -1.13 -9.56 -6.85
N ILE A 3 -1.92 -9.07 -5.90
CA ILE A 3 -1.50 -8.12 -4.87
C ILE A 3 -1.54 -8.80 -3.51
N ALA A 4 -0.40 -8.85 -2.83
CA ALA A 4 -0.31 -9.24 -1.44
C ALA A 4 -0.72 -8.07 -0.55
N LEU A 5 -1.65 -8.30 0.38
CA LEU A 5 -2.05 -7.34 1.40
C LEU A 5 -1.62 -7.84 2.77
N VAL A 6 -0.88 -7.00 3.50
CA VAL A 6 -0.49 -7.26 4.89
C VAL A 6 -0.95 -6.10 5.75
N GLY A 7 -1.57 -6.35 6.88
CA GLY A 7 -2.01 -5.29 7.77
C GLY A 7 -2.94 -5.78 8.87
N ASP A 8 -3.53 -4.85 9.59
CA ASP A 8 -4.46 -5.15 10.67
C ASP A 8 -5.68 -5.94 10.17
N ARG A 9 -6.04 -7.00 10.91
CA ARG A 9 -7.17 -7.91 10.58
C ARG A 9 -8.50 -7.19 10.47
N SER A 10 -8.70 -6.08 11.19
CA SER A 10 -9.92 -5.26 11.13
C SER A 10 -10.21 -4.73 9.73
N PHE A 11 -9.17 -4.38 8.95
CA PHE A 11 -9.33 -3.93 7.57
C PHE A 11 -9.61 -5.07 6.59
N LYS A 12 -9.17 -6.31 6.88
CA LYS A 12 -9.30 -7.47 5.99
C LYS A 12 -10.74 -7.70 5.52
N THR A 13 -11.68 -7.77 6.45
CA THR A 13 -13.09 -8.02 6.15
C THR A 13 -13.73 -6.88 5.36
N LEU A 14 -13.38 -5.64 5.71
CA LEU A 14 -13.98 -4.43 5.17
C LEU A 14 -13.48 -4.13 3.75
N LEU A 15 -12.18 -4.34 3.52
CA LEU A 15 -11.57 -4.18 2.21
C LEU A 15 -11.97 -5.31 1.26
N LYS A 16 -11.99 -6.58 1.70
CA LYS A 16 -12.31 -7.72 0.82
C LYS A 16 -13.62 -7.55 0.05
N LYS A 17 -14.65 -6.96 0.67
CA LYS A 17 -15.95 -6.70 0.01
C LYS A 17 -15.86 -5.68 -1.13
N ASN A 18 -14.91 -4.76 -1.06
CA ASN A 18 -14.80 -3.65 -1.99
C ASN A 18 -13.69 -3.83 -3.04
N LEU A 19 -12.65 -4.62 -2.71
CA LEU A 19 -11.50 -4.85 -3.59
C LEU A 19 -11.86 -5.62 -4.87
N ASN A 20 -12.94 -6.41 -4.85
CA ASN A 20 -13.46 -7.09 -6.05
C ASN A 20 -13.74 -6.12 -7.21
N LYS A 21 -13.95 -4.83 -6.92
CA LYS A 21 -14.18 -3.78 -7.93
C LYS A 21 -12.92 -3.41 -8.72
N LEU A 22 -11.73 -3.80 -8.24
CA LEU A 22 -10.45 -3.36 -8.81
C LEU A 22 -9.86 -4.34 -9.84
N ASN A 23 -10.62 -5.32 -10.36
CA ASN A 23 -10.18 -6.25 -11.43
C ASN A 23 -8.75 -6.83 -11.21
N CYS A 24 -8.38 -7.08 -9.96
CA CYS A 24 -7.12 -7.70 -9.58
C CYS A 24 -7.33 -8.65 -8.40
N GLU A 25 -6.42 -9.62 -8.27
CA GLU A 25 -6.48 -10.62 -7.21
C GLU A 25 -5.79 -10.09 -5.97
N PHE A 26 -6.54 -9.83 -4.90
CA PHE A 26 -5.98 -9.46 -3.60
C PHE A 26 -5.95 -10.66 -2.66
N ILE A 27 -4.78 -10.96 -2.12
CA ILE A 27 -4.61 -12.00 -1.10
C ILE A 27 -4.10 -11.35 0.17
N PHE A 28 -4.90 -11.46 1.22
CA PHE A 28 -4.49 -11.07 2.56
C PHE A 28 -3.59 -12.13 3.16
N LEU A 29 -2.39 -11.74 3.56
CA LEU A 29 -1.45 -12.56 4.30
C LEU A 29 -1.51 -12.18 5.77
N ASP A 30 -1.58 -13.18 6.64
CA ASP A 30 -1.58 -12.95 8.09
C ASP A 30 -0.17 -12.65 8.63
N GLU A 31 0.87 -13.04 7.86
CA GLU A 31 2.27 -12.78 8.15
C GLU A 31 3.04 -12.42 6.87
N LEU A 32 4.03 -11.54 7.01
CA LEU A 32 4.95 -11.16 5.94
C LEU A 32 6.19 -12.06 5.98
N THR A 33 6.18 -13.14 5.19
CA THR A 33 7.36 -14.03 5.06
C THR A 33 7.78 -14.15 3.60
N PHE A 34 9.10 -14.18 3.37
CA PHE A 34 9.67 -14.24 2.02
C PHE A 34 9.19 -15.49 1.25
N ASN A 35 9.12 -16.65 1.91
CA ASN A 35 8.72 -17.91 1.27
C ASN A 35 7.28 -17.85 0.74
N ILE A 36 6.33 -17.31 1.51
CA ILE A 36 4.94 -17.17 1.07
C ILE A 36 4.85 -16.24 -0.15
N LEU A 37 5.64 -15.17 -0.16
CA LEU A 37 5.65 -14.19 -1.25
C LEU A 37 6.23 -14.76 -2.54
N MET A 38 7.25 -15.61 -2.43
CA MET A 38 7.86 -16.35 -3.55
C MET A 38 6.91 -17.40 -4.13
N GLU A 39 6.35 -18.28 -3.30
CA GLU A 39 5.53 -19.41 -3.76
C GLU A 39 4.26 -18.97 -4.51
N LYS A 40 3.71 -17.82 -4.14
CA LYS A 40 2.46 -17.32 -4.70
C LYS A 40 2.66 -16.33 -5.84
N SER A 41 3.91 -15.97 -6.19
CA SER A 41 4.25 -15.06 -7.31
C SER A 41 3.42 -13.78 -7.35
N PHE A 42 3.54 -12.94 -6.32
CA PHE A 42 2.86 -11.64 -6.27
C PHE A 42 3.56 -10.59 -7.13
N ASP A 43 2.77 -9.70 -7.74
CA ASP A 43 3.29 -8.56 -8.50
C ASP A 43 3.54 -7.34 -7.60
N ILE A 44 2.67 -7.12 -6.61
CA ILE A 44 2.70 -5.99 -5.69
C ILE A 44 2.55 -6.48 -4.25
N LEU A 45 3.30 -5.86 -3.34
CA LEU A 45 3.08 -5.91 -1.90
C LEU A 45 2.55 -4.56 -1.41
N ILE A 46 1.36 -4.57 -0.80
CA ILE A 46 0.83 -3.40 -0.09
C ILE A 46 0.72 -3.76 1.39
N VAL A 47 1.35 -2.93 2.23
CA VAL A 47 1.23 -3.02 3.69
C VAL A 47 0.38 -1.87 4.22
N ILE A 48 -0.56 -2.13 5.13
CA ILE A 48 -1.48 -1.14 5.68
C ILE A 48 -1.28 -1.06 7.19
N ASN A 49 -0.96 0.14 7.71
CA ASN A 49 -0.64 0.36 9.13
C ASN A 49 0.35 -0.69 9.68
N TYR A 50 1.34 -1.04 8.86
CA TYR A 50 2.37 -1.99 9.23
C TYR A 50 3.58 -1.22 9.77
N PHE A 51 3.79 -1.32 11.08
CA PHE A 51 4.79 -0.55 11.83
C PHE A 51 6.10 -1.33 12.10
N LYS A 52 6.30 -2.46 11.42
CA LYS A 52 7.55 -3.25 11.48
C LYS A 52 8.37 -2.99 10.21
N ASN A 53 9.70 -3.11 10.31
CA ASN A 53 10.57 -3.00 9.14
C ASN A 53 10.22 -4.10 8.12
N ILE A 54 10.20 -3.73 6.84
CA ILE A 54 10.10 -4.69 5.74
C ILE A 54 11.52 -5.18 5.43
N PRO A 55 11.80 -6.48 5.52
CA PRO A 55 13.13 -7.04 5.20
C PRO A 55 13.61 -6.65 3.79
N GLY A 56 14.88 -6.30 3.64
CA GLY A 56 15.45 -5.84 2.37
C GLY A 56 15.33 -6.85 1.24
N ASN A 57 15.46 -8.14 1.52
CA ASN A 57 15.25 -9.21 0.53
C ASN A 57 13.82 -9.22 -0.05
N ILE A 58 12.80 -8.89 0.74
CA ILE A 58 11.42 -8.73 0.25
C ILE A 58 11.33 -7.51 -0.65
N ILE A 59 11.92 -6.38 -0.25
CA ILE A 59 11.93 -5.14 -1.04
C ILE A 59 12.61 -5.38 -2.40
N GLU A 60 13.76 -6.06 -2.40
CA GLU A 60 14.51 -6.43 -3.59
C GLU A 60 13.72 -7.35 -4.51
N TYR A 61 13.04 -8.37 -3.95
CA TYR A 61 12.22 -9.31 -4.71
C TYR A 61 11.12 -8.62 -5.51
N PHE A 62 10.41 -7.68 -4.90
CA PHE A 62 9.35 -6.92 -5.57
C PHE A 62 9.88 -5.85 -6.53
N LYS A 63 11.20 -5.61 -6.59
CA LYS A 63 11.87 -4.68 -7.52
C LYS A 63 11.27 -3.26 -7.57
N GLY A 64 10.71 -2.77 -6.46
CA GLY A 64 9.99 -1.48 -6.39
C GLY A 64 8.45 -1.62 -6.36
N GLY A 65 7.93 -2.83 -6.23
CA GLY A 65 6.50 -3.09 -6.05
C GLY A 65 6.03 -3.14 -4.61
N VAL A 66 6.70 -2.43 -3.70
CA VAL A 66 6.32 -2.39 -2.27
C VAL A 66 5.76 -1.02 -1.91
N PHE A 67 4.53 -1.00 -1.40
CA PHE A 67 3.83 0.22 -1.01
C PHE A 67 3.35 0.12 0.44
N ALA A 68 3.52 1.20 1.21
CA ALA A 68 3.00 1.30 2.57
C ALA A 68 1.91 2.36 2.63
N ILE A 69 0.74 1.99 3.15
CA ILE A 69 -0.39 2.89 3.39
C ILE A 69 -0.52 3.09 4.91
N TYR A 70 -0.36 4.33 5.36
CA TYR A 70 -0.56 4.72 6.76
C TYR A 70 -1.82 5.57 6.89
N ILE A 71 -2.66 5.19 7.83
CA ILE A 71 -3.85 5.92 8.24
C ILE A 71 -3.52 6.53 9.60
N LEU A 72 -3.25 7.84 9.60
CA LEU A 72 -2.83 8.60 10.77
C LEU A 72 -4.01 9.45 11.25
N LEU A 73 -4.21 9.51 12.56
CA LEU A 73 -5.25 10.34 13.17
C LEU A 73 -4.60 11.59 13.77
N ASP A 74 -5.11 12.75 13.39
CA ASP A 74 -4.90 14.04 14.07
C ASP A 74 -6.26 14.51 14.59
N VAL A 75 -6.27 15.44 15.56
CA VAL A 75 -7.40 15.81 16.43
C VAL A 75 -8.77 15.75 15.75
N GLU A 76 -8.90 16.33 14.55
CA GLU A 76 -10.14 16.33 13.77
C GLU A 76 -10.02 15.73 12.36
N THR A 77 -8.84 15.26 11.97
CA THR A 77 -8.54 14.85 10.58
C THR A 77 -7.85 13.50 10.53
N VAL A 78 -8.29 12.64 9.62
CA VAL A 78 -7.58 11.40 9.29
C VAL A 78 -6.73 11.64 8.04
N TYR A 79 -5.44 11.35 8.12
CA TYR A 79 -4.53 11.41 6.98
C TYR A 79 -4.29 10.00 6.44
N LEU A 80 -4.43 9.85 5.13
CA LEU A 80 -3.95 8.66 4.42
C LEU A 80 -2.67 9.02 3.68
N LYS A 81 -1.55 8.45 4.10
CA LYS A 81 -0.23 8.64 3.48
C LYS A 81 0.26 7.36 2.83
N VAL A 82 0.78 7.46 1.62
CA VAL A 82 1.29 6.33 0.84
C VAL A 82 2.75 6.54 0.55
N TYR A 83 3.55 5.53 0.82
CA TYR A 83 4.98 5.52 0.59
C TYR A 83 5.35 4.43 -0.40
N HIS A 84 6.22 4.78 -1.35
CA HIS A 84 6.98 3.79 -2.09
C HIS A 84 8.15 3.32 -1.22
N VAL A 85 8.14 2.05 -0.83
CA VAL A 85 9.18 1.48 0.02
C VAL A 85 10.34 1.02 -0.86
N THR A 86 11.46 1.74 -0.78
CA THR A 86 12.67 1.48 -1.57
C THR A 86 13.86 1.04 -0.74
N ASN A 87 13.75 1.11 0.59
CA ASN A 87 14.77 0.70 1.55
C ASN A 87 14.09 0.19 2.84
N GLU A 88 14.87 -0.42 3.73
CA GLU A 88 14.37 -1.03 4.97
C GLU A 88 13.89 0.00 6.01
N ILE A 89 14.16 1.30 5.80
CA ILE A 89 13.86 2.35 6.77
C ILE A 89 12.40 2.77 6.60
N LEU A 90 11.58 2.40 7.59
CA LEU A 90 10.21 2.88 7.74
C LEU A 90 10.15 4.42 7.64
N TYR A 91 9.15 4.93 6.93
CA TYR A 91 8.91 6.38 6.73
C TYR A 91 9.97 7.15 5.94
N ASN A 92 11.03 6.49 5.45
CA ASN A 92 12.05 7.13 4.61
C ASN A 92 11.87 6.83 3.11
N GLY A 93 10.64 6.46 2.73
CA GLY A 93 10.23 6.29 1.34
C GLY A 93 9.75 7.61 0.73
N ASN A 94 9.70 7.69 -0.60
CA ASN A 94 9.08 8.82 -1.27
C ASN A 94 7.58 8.83 -0.96
N ILE A 95 7.07 9.92 -0.38
CA ILE A 95 5.63 10.14 -0.26
C ILE A 95 5.08 10.20 -1.68
N MET A 96 4.17 9.28 -2.00
CA MET A 96 3.55 9.19 -3.31
C MET A 96 2.21 9.89 -3.35
N TYR A 97 1.48 9.79 -2.25
CA TYR A 97 0.11 10.22 -2.14
C TYR A 97 -0.19 10.58 -0.69
N GLU A 98 -0.86 11.69 -0.49
CA GLU A 98 -1.38 12.13 0.79
C GLU A 98 -2.81 12.62 0.58
N ARG A 99 -3.74 12.16 1.42
CA ARG A 99 -5.14 12.56 1.38
C ARG A 99 -5.64 12.88 2.77
N ASN A 100 -6.29 14.03 2.91
CA ASN A 100 -7.01 14.41 4.12
C ASN A 100 -8.43 13.84 4.06
N ILE A 101 -8.89 13.24 5.16
CA ILE A 101 -10.17 12.58 5.28
C ILE A 101 -10.88 13.18 6.48
N ASN A 102 -11.89 14.01 6.18
CA ASN A 102 -12.64 14.77 7.19
C ASN A 102 -13.83 13.97 7.75
N LYS A 103 -14.14 12.81 7.17
CA LYS A 103 -15.24 11.93 7.61
C LYS A 103 -14.75 10.50 7.72
N THR A 104 -14.92 9.91 8.90
CA THR A 104 -14.54 8.50 9.17
C THR A 104 -15.19 7.52 8.18
N SER A 105 -16.39 7.81 7.69
CA SER A 105 -17.10 6.99 6.69
C SER A 105 -16.40 6.92 5.33
N GLU A 106 -15.50 7.86 5.02
CA GLU A 106 -14.79 7.94 3.75
C GLU A 106 -13.44 7.20 3.77
N ILE A 107 -12.95 6.78 4.94
CA ILE A 107 -11.64 6.13 5.10
C ILE A 107 -11.51 4.91 4.18
N ILE A 108 -12.52 4.05 4.16
CA ILE A 108 -12.48 2.82 3.37
C ILE A 108 -12.46 3.12 1.88
N LYS A 109 -13.30 4.05 1.44
CA LYS A 109 -13.30 4.51 0.04
C LYS A 109 -11.93 5.06 -0.34
N ALA A 110 -11.33 5.90 0.51
CA ALA A 110 -10.01 6.46 0.27
C ALA A 110 -8.92 5.39 0.14
N ILE A 111 -8.94 4.34 0.97
CA ILE A 111 -8.00 3.21 0.86
C ILE A 111 -8.19 2.47 -0.47
N ILE A 112 -9.43 2.20 -0.88
CA ILE A 112 -9.72 1.48 -2.14
C ILE A 112 -9.30 2.31 -3.35
N ASP A 113 -9.65 3.60 -3.38
CA ASP A 113 -9.26 4.53 -4.44
C ASP A 113 -7.72 4.58 -4.56
N THR A 114 -7.02 4.63 -3.41
CA THR A 114 -5.55 4.59 -3.34
C THR A 114 -4.99 3.31 -3.93
N MET A 115 -5.54 2.15 -3.60
CA MET A 115 -5.09 0.87 -4.17
C MET A 115 -5.34 0.80 -5.68
N GLY A 116 -6.46 1.34 -6.15
CA GLY A 116 -6.74 1.50 -7.58
C GLY A 116 -5.69 2.38 -8.27
N TYR A 117 -5.35 3.52 -7.66
CA TYR A 117 -4.29 4.40 -8.15
C TYR A 117 -2.93 3.71 -8.21
N ILE A 118 -2.57 2.92 -7.18
CA ILE A 118 -1.33 2.13 -7.16
C ILE A 118 -1.30 1.15 -8.33
N ARG A 119 -2.38 0.38 -8.51
CA ARG A 119 -2.53 -0.59 -9.61
C ARG A 119 -2.36 0.09 -10.97
N ASP A 120 -3.07 1.19 -11.21
CA ASP A 120 -3.12 1.86 -12.51
C ASP A 120 -1.81 2.56 -12.89
N ASN A 121 -0.99 2.90 -11.90
CA ASN A 121 0.27 3.60 -12.11
C ASN A 121 1.50 2.74 -11.78
N PHE A 122 1.32 1.44 -11.51
CA PHE A 122 2.37 0.52 -11.06
C PHE A 122 3.61 0.54 -11.97
N GLU A 123 3.40 0.44 -13.28
CA GLU A 123 4.52 0.44 -14.25
C GLU A 123 5.32 1.74 -14.20
N LYS A 124 4.66 2.88 -13.99
CA LYS A 124 5.34 4.17 -13.83
C LYS A 124 6.18 4.19 -12.55
N PHE A 125 5.68 3.62 -11.46
CA PHE A 125 6.43 3.59 -10.20
C PHE A 125 7.70 2.75 -10.28
N ILE A 126 7.66 1.62 -11.00
CA ILE A 126 8.85 0.80 -11.23
C ILE A 126 9.86 1.54 -12.12
N TYR A 127 9.40 2.18 -13.20
CA TYR A 127 10.29 2.85 -14.15
C TYR A 127 10.94 4.11 -13.58
N TYR A 128 10.24 4.87 -12.73
CA TYR A 128 10.73 6.13 -12.19
C TYR A 128 11.14 6.02 -10.72
N LYS A 129 11.99 5.04 -10.38
CA LYS A 129 12.53 4.78 -9.02
C LYS A 129 13.04 6.03 -8.26
N ASN A 130 13.37 7.13 -8.96
CA ASN A 130 13.90 8.37 -8.40
C ASN A 130 13.07 9.65 -8.67
N SER A 131 11.86 9.58 -9.24
CA SER A 131 11.06 10.79 -9.44
C SER A 131 10.36 11.20 -8.14
N LYS A 132 10.52 12.46 -7.71
CA LYS A 132 9.65 13.06 -6.68
C LYS A 132 8.20 12.99 -7.19
N PHE A 133 7.35 12.25 -6.50
CA PHE A 133 5.96 12.08 -6.89
C PHE A 133 5.12 13.30 -6.48
N ILE A 134 4.15 13.62 -7.32
CA ILE A 134 3.31 14.82 -7.21
C ILE A 134 2.26 14.58 -6.12
N THR A 135 2.21 15.45 -5.11
CA THR A 135 1.09 15.53 -4.17
C THR A 135 -0.16 15.94 -4.94
N ILE A 136 -1.16 15.06 -5.04
CA ILE A 136 -2.49 15.41 -5.57
C ILE A 136 -3.30 15.97 -4.41
N ASN A 137 -3.41 17.29 -4.34
CA ASN A 137 -4.38 17.94 -3.46
C ASN A 137 -5.71 18.03 -4.21
N ASP A 138 -6.72 17.31 -3.72
CA ASP A 138 -8.12 17.55 -4.11
C ASP A 138 -8.62 18.89 -3.55
#